data_AF-A0A5M3WFS8-F1
#
_entry.id   AF-A0A5M3WFS8-F1
#
_cell.length_a   1.000
_cell.length_b   1.000
_cell.length_c   1.000
_cell.angle_alpha   90.00
_cell.angle_beta   90.00
_cell.angle_gamma   90.00
#
_symmetry.space_group_name_H-M   'P 1'
#
loop_
_entity.id
_entity.type
_entity.pdbx_description
1 polymer ?
#
loop_
_entity_poly.entity_id
_entity_poly.type
_entity_poly.pdbx_seq_one_letter_code
_entity_poly.pdbx_strand_id
1 'polypeptide(L)'
;MTWINAVVQGLLLGGLYALFACGLSLMFGVMRIINLAHGGLAVLGAFLVWTISTQLNLSPFLALLPALPIMLIVGYLLQRTVLARSLRGGALFLCSPLSG
;
A
#
# COMPACT_ATOMS: atom_id res chain seq x y z
N MET A 1 16.93 -14.83 -39.14
CA MET A 1 17.15 -13.69 -38.22
C MET A 1 16.14 -13.67 -37.06
N THR A 2 15.69 -14.83 -36.56
CA THR A 2 14.67 -14.93 -35.50
C THR A 2 15.29 -15.19 -34.13
N TRP A 3 16.37 -15.97 -34.08
CA TRP A 3 17.09 -16.30 -32.83
C TRP A 3 17.71 -15.09 -32.13
N ILE A 4 18.29 -14.15 -32.89
CA ILE A 4 18.81 -12.89 -32.32
C ILE A 4 17.69 -12.08 -31.66
N ASN A 5 16.52 -12.00 -32.30
CA ASN A 5 15.37 -11.28 -31.73
C ASN A 5 14.89 -11.96 -30.44
N ALA A 6 14.80 -13.29 -30.42
CA ALA A 6 14.40 -14.04 -29.22
C ALA A 6 15.36 -13.83 -28.03
N VAL A 7 16.67 -13.81 -28.29
CA VAL A 7 17.68 -13.55 -27.25
C VAL A 7 17.58 -12.11 -26.73
N VAL A 8 17.44 -11.12 -27.62
CA VAL A 8 17.30 -9.71 -27.24
C VAL A 8 16.02 -9.47 -26.43
N GLN A 9 14.89 -10.02 -26.86
CA GLN A 9 13.61 -9.96 -26.13
C GLN A 9 13.72 -10.60 -24.74
N GLY A 10 14.35 -11.77 -24.64
CA GLY A 10 14.57 -12.46 -23.36
C GLY A 10 15.44 -11.66 -22.40
N LEU A 11 16.52 -11.04 -22.90
CA LEU A 11 17.40 -10.19 -22.09
C LEU A 11 16.66 -8.93 -21.60
N LEU A 12 15.87 -8.29 -22.46
CA LEU A 12 15.10 -7.09 -22.12
C LEU A 12 14.01 -7.38 -21.08
N LEU A 13 13.23 -8.45 -21.26
CA LEU A 13 12.24 -8.88 -20.26
C LEU A 13 12.90 -9.30 -18.94
N GLY A 14 14.00 -10.06 -19.01
CA GLY A 14 14.76 -10.48 -17.84
C GLY A 14 15.31 -9.30 -17.05
N GLY A 15 15.88 -8.31 -17.74
CA GLY A 15 16.34 -7.06 -17.13
C GLY A 15 15.21 -6.25 -16.48
N LEU A 16 14.05 -6.18 -17.12
CA LEU A 16 12.86 -5.52 -16.57
C LEU A 16 12.37 -6.21 -15.29
N TYR A 17 12.33 -7.54 -15.25
CA TYR A 17 11.96 -8.27 -14.04
C TYR A 17 13.02 -8.16 -12.94
N ALA A 18 14.31 -8.18 -13.29
CA ALA A 18 15.40 -7.96 -12.34
C ALA A 18 15.33 -6.56 -11.70
N LEU A 19 15.01 -5.53 -12.48
CA LEU A 19 14.79 -4.17 -11.98
C LEU A 19 13.59 -4.10 -11.02
N PHE A 20 12.47 -4.75 -11.34
CA PHE A 20 11.33 -4.82 -10.42
C PHE A 20 11.67 -5.54 -9.11
N ALA A 21 12.39 -6.67 -9.19
CA ALA A 21 12.83 -7.40 -8.01
C ALA A 21 13.79 -6.57 -7.12
N CYS A 22 14.77 -5.89 -7.73
CA CYS A 22 15.68 -4.99 -7.03
C CYS A 22 14.95 -3.80 -6.39
N GLY A 23 13.99 -3.19 -7.10
CA GLY A 23 13.19 -2.08 -6.56
C GLY A 23 12.37 -2.49 -5.34
N LEU A 24 11.71 -3.66 -5.39
CA LEU A 24 10.95 -4.18 -4.27
C LEU A 24 11.85 -4.57 -3.08
N SER A 25 13.03 -5.15 -3.36
CA SER A 25 14.05 -5.48 -2.36
C SER A 25 14.58 -4.24 -1.65
N LEU A 26 14.88 -3.16 -2.39
CA LEU A 26 15.29 -1.87 -1.82
C LEU A 26 14.17 -1.24 -0.97
N MET A 27 12.93 -1.29 -1.46
CA MET A 27 11.77 -0.76 -0.75
C MET A 27 11.59 -1.43 0.62
N PHE A 28 11.69 -2.76 0.70
CA PHE A 28 11.62 -3.49 1.96
C PHE A 28 12.91 -3.48 2.78
N GLY A 29 14.08 -3.32 2.13
CA GLY A 29 15.38 -3.30 2.80
C GLY A 29 15.65 -2.02 3.59
N VAL A 30 15.13 -0.88 3.13
CA VAL A 30 15.34 0.42 3.80
C VAL A 30 14.19 0.79 4.74
N MET A 31 12.94 0.36 4.46
CA MET A 31 11.82 0.65 5.34
C MET A 31 11.81 -0.26 6.57
N ARG A 32 11.95 0.32 7.77
CA ARG A 32 11.82 -0.40 9.05
C ARG A 32 10.41 -0.95 9.32
N ILE A 33 9.38 -0.43 8.64
CA ILE A 33 7.97 -0.80 8.84
C ILE A 33 7.29 -0.87 7.47
N ILE A 34 6.84 -2.06 7.08
CA ILE A 34 6.06 -2.26 5.86
C ILE A 34 4.59 -1.94 6.18
N ASN A 35 4.10 -0.77 5.74
CA ASN A 35 2.69 -0.41 5.90
C ASN A 35 1.83 -1.17 4.87
N LEU A 36 1.53 -2.43 5.17
CA LEU A 36 0.68 -3.31 4.35
C LEU A 36 -0.74 -2.77 4.15
N ALA A 37 -1.22 -1.89 5.05
CA ALA A 37 -2.55 -1.30 4.95
C ALA A 37 -2.65 -0.24 3.84
N HIS A 38 -1.52 0.34 3.41
CA HIS A 38 -1.52 1.42 2.42
C HIS A 38 -2.12 1.00 1.07
N GLY A 39 -1.73 -0.19 0.58
CA GLY A 39 -2.26 -0.72 -0.69
C GLY A 39 -3.75 -1.03 -0.62
N GLY A 40 -4.19 -1.68 0.46
CA GLY A 40 -5.62 -2.00 0.66
C GLY A 40 -6.50 -0.75 0.77
N LEU A 41 -6.02 0.28 1.46
CA LEU A 41 -6.71 1.57 1.57
C LEU A 41 -6.78 2.30 0.23
N ALA A 42 -5.72 2.26 -0.58
CA ALA A 42 -5.73 2.87 -1.91
C ALA A 42 -6.80 2.23 -2.82
N VAL A 43 -6.90 0.89 -2.82
CA VAL A 43 -7.93 0.16 -3.60
C VAL A 43 -9.34 0.48 -3.10
N LEU A 44 -9.54 0.50 -1.77
CA LEU A 44 -10.83 0.84 -1.18
C LEU A 44 -11.26 2.27 -1.58
N GLY A 45 -10.34 3.23 -1.56
CA GLY A 45 -10.60 4.59 -2.02
C GLY A 45 -10.98 4.68 -3.48
N ALA A 46 -10.29 3.94 -4.36
CA ALA A 46 -10.64 3.87 -5.78
C ALA A 46 -12.05 3.28 -6.00
N PHE A 47 -12.42 2.24 -5.24
CA PHE A 47 -13.75 1.64 -5.32
C PHE A 47 -14.85 2.58 -4.82
N LEU A 48 -14.53 3.40 -3.82
CA LEU A 48 -15.42 4.41 -3.26
C LEU A 48 -15.67 5.54 -4.27
N VAL A 49 -14.62 6.02 -4.94
CA VAL A 49 -14.74 6.98 -6.07
C VAL A 49 -15.57 6.39 -7.20
N TRP A 50 -15.33 5.14 -7.57
CA TRP A 50 -16.09 4.46 -8.62
C TRP A 50 -17.57 4.36 -8.26
N THR A 51 -17.90 3.96 -7.03
CA THR A 51 -19.28 3.83 -6.55
C THR A 51 -20.01 5.19 -6.50
N ILE A 52 -19.32 6.25 -6.07
CA ILE A 52 -19.89 7.61 -6.06
C ILE A 52 -20.11 8.11 -7.49
N SER A 53 -19.16 7.85 -8.39
CA SER A 53 -19.25 8.27 -9.79
C SER A 53 -20.39 7.54 -10.52
N THR A 54 -20.59 6.25 -10.28
CA THR A 54 -21.69 5.47 -10.90
C THR A 54 -23.07 5.87 -10.37
N GLN A 55 -23.21 6.11 -9.07
CA GLN A 55 -24.51 6.44 -8.47
C GLN A 55 -24.94 7.88 -8.75
N LEU A 56 -24.02 8.84 -8.81
CA LEU A 56 -24.33 10.25 -9.08
C LEU A 56 -24.17 10.66 -10.55
N ASN A 57 -23.75 9.76 -11.44
CA ASN A 57 -23.40 10.06 -12.84
C ASN A 57 -22.45 11.27 -12.97
N LEU A 58 -21.61 11.49 -11.95
CA LEU A 58 -20.67 12.60 -11.90
C LEU A 58 -19.34 12.21 -12.53
N SER A 59 -18.65 13.21 -13.09
CA SER A 59 -17.28 13.04 -13.55
C SER A 59 -16.40 12.52 -12.40
N PRO A 60 -15.46 11.60 -12.68
CA PRO A 60 -14.59 11.01 -11.65
C PRO A 60 -13.85 12.07 -10.80
N PHE A 61 -13.55 13.23 -11.40
CA PHE A 61 -12.94 14.38 -10.74
C PHE A 61 -13.86 15.01 -9.69
N LEU A 62 -15.15 15.14 -9.96
CA LEU A 62 -16.12 15.65 -8.97
C LEU A 62 -16.42 14.62 -7.89
N ALA A 63 -16.42 13.33 -8.22
CA ALA A 63 -16.59 12.23 -7.27
C ALA A 63 -15.43 12.13 -6.26
N LEU A 64 -14.26 12.67 -6.60
CA LEU A 64 -13.10 12.73 -5.72
C LEU A 64 -13.33 13.68 -4.52
N LEU A 65 -14.11 14.74 -4.71
CA LEU A 65 -14.37 15.77 -3.71
C LEU A 65 -15.05 15.21 -2.43
N PRO A 66 -16.12 14.37 -2.53
CA PRO A 66 -16.66 13.67 -1.37
C PRO A 66 -15.88 12.41 -0.97
N ALA A 67 -15.18 11.74 -1.89
CA ALA A 67 -14.43 10.53 -1.56
C ALA A 67 -13.20 10.80 -0.67
N LEU A 68 -12.53 11.95 -0.88
CA LEU A 68 -11.38 12.39 -0.09
C LEU A 68 -11.67 12.50 1.42
N PRO A 69 -12.67 13.27 1.88
CA PRO A 69 -12.96 13.38 3.30
C PRO A 69 -13.40 12.04 3.91
N ILE A 70 -14.16 11.23 3.18
CA ILE A 70 -14.58 9.90 3.64
C ILE A 70 -13.35 9.01 3.87
N MET A 71 -12.44 8.92 2.89
CA MET A 71 -11.23 8.11 3.02
C MET A 71 -10.26 8.64 4.07
N LEU A 72 -10.22 9.95 4.29
CA LEU A 72 -9.42 10.57 5.35
C LEU A 72 -9.94 10.17 6.74
N ILE A 73 -11.26 10.19 6.95
CA ILE A 73 -11.89 9.73 8.19
C ILE A 73 -11.62 8.25 8.43
N VAL A 74 -11.80 7.41 7.40
CA VAL A 74 -11.56 5.96 7.48
C VAL A 74 -10.09 5.67 7.81
N GLY A 75 -9.15 6.32 7.12
CA GLY A 75 -7.72 6.20 7.39
C GLY A 75 -7.35 6.63 8.80
N TYR A 76 -7.91 7.74 9.28
CA TYR A 76 -7.68 8.24 10.64
C TYR A 76 -8.23 7.29 11.71
N LEU A 77 -9.44 6.75 11.52
CA LEU A 77 -10.04 5.77 12.42
C LEU A 77 -9.18 4.50 12.50
N LEU A 78 -8.70 3.99 11.37
CA LEU A 78 -7.80 2.83 11.33
C LEU A 78 -6.49 3.10 12.06
N GLN A 79 -5.87 4.26 11.83
CA GLN A 79 -4.65 4.64 12.54
C GLN A 79 -4.87 4.72 14.06
N ARG A 80 -5.98 5.32 14.49
CA ARG A 80 -6.31 5.46 15.92
C ARG A 80 -6.65 4.13 16.59
N THR A 81 -7.32 3.21 15.89
CA THR A 81 -7.78 1.95 16.49
C THR A 81 -6.72 0.85 16.43
N VAL A 82 -5.98 0.75 15.33
CA VAL A 82 -5.01 -0.33 15.10
C VAL A 82 -3.61 0.06 15.58
N LEU A 83 -3.07 1.18 15.08
CA LEU A 83 -1.71 1.59 15.44
C LEU A 83 -1.62 2.03 16.91
N ALA A 84 -2.53 2.88 17.38
CA ALA A 84 -2.47 3.34 18.77
C ALA A 84 -2.72 2.21 19.79
N ARG A 85 -3.39 1.13 19.40
CA ARG A 85 -3.57 -0.07 20.23
C ARG A 85 -2.33 -0.96 20.20
N SER A 86 -1.73 -1.17 19.02
CA SER A 86 -0.51 -1.96 18.87
C SER A 86 0.67 -1.36 19.65
N LEU A 87 0.85 -0.03 19.59
CA LEU A 87 1.89 0.68 20.36
C LEU A 87 1.69 0.58 21.88
N ARG A 88 0.45 0.46 22.36
CA ARG A 88 0.15 0.27 23.79
C ARG A 88 0.44 -1.16 24.28
N GLY A 89 0.32 -2.17 23.42
CA GLY A 89 0.59 -3.57 23.77
C GLY A 89 2.08 -3.90 23.89
N GLY A 90 2.95 -3.27 23.07
CA GLY A 90 4.39 -3.52 23.08
C GLY A 90 5.14 -2.97 24.30
N ALA A 91 4.64 -1.90 24.92
CA ALA A 91 5.25 -1.30 26.11
C ALA A 91 5.13 -2.18 27.37
N LEU A 92 4.19 -3.13 27.39
CA LEU A 92 3.98 -4.02 28.55
C LEU A 92 5.00 -5.17 28.60
N PHE A 93 5.61 -5.56 27.48
CA PHE A 93 6.60 -6.65 27.43
C PHE A 93 8.01 -6.22 27.89
N LEU A 94 8.35 -4.93 27.79
CA LEU A 94 9.66 -4.39 28.19
C LEU A 94 9.73 -4.03 29.69
N CYS A 95 8.61 -4.05 30.40
CA CYS A 95 8.52 -3.86 31.84
C CYS A 95 8.09 -5.15 32.58
N SER A 96 8.57 -6.30 32.10
CA SER A 96 8.83 -7.43 33.01
C SER A 96 10.32 -7.38 33.37
N PRO A 97 10.70 -6.58 34.40
CA PRO A 97 12.04 -6.72 34.92
C PRO A 97 12.10 -8.10 35.57
N LEU A 98 13.08 -8.90 35.12
CA LEU A 98 13.90 -9.74 35.99
C LEU A 98 13.32 -9.95 37.41
N SER A 99 12.49 -10.98 37.56
CA SER A 99 12.30 -11.66 38.84
C SER A 99 12.23 -13.16 38.54
N GLY A 100 13.35 -13.83 38.84
CA GLY A 100 13.68 -15.21 38.49
C GLY A 100 15.19 -15.34 38.37
#